data_AF-A0A517P4C4-F1
#
_entry.id   AF-A0A517P4C4-F1
#
_cell.length_a   1.000
_cell.length_b   1.000
_cell.length_c   1.000
_cell.angle_alpha   90.00
_cell.angle_beta   90.00
_cell.angle_gamma   90.00
#
_symmetry.space_group_name_H-M   'P 1'
#
loop_
_entity.id
_entity.type
_entity.pdbx_description
1 polymer ?
#
loop_
_entity_poly.entity_id
_entity_poly.type
_entity_poly.pdbx_seq_one_letter_code
_entity_poly.pdbx_strand_id
1 'polypeptide(L)'
;MRPESPTVAPPRRWALVGNPENRRVALFQRALADRGAPPALLLPWLDLLSGRRSIEEVPPDAVLRVDSPGENWAVERALLATGLEAAEAEGSPTLGRRALAGLEADRGRILHPRQWFLGLRETLTDWDRRLAGRGVRWTAPAAGVLCMFDKLACQRRLAAAGVPVPAALSPGPVGGFDELTDRMAAADCDRAFVKLAHGSSASGVVAVQRGRTGWSAITSAEIVRGPSSCGEPGGLRLYNSLNVRRYVERDDVRDLIDELARHRVHVERWLPKASAEGATFDLRIVTICGRPRHTVVRTARSPLTNLHLGGRRGDPAAVRALCGPERWEAVLATVRRTAAAFPDTLTTGQDVLIAPGGRAHAVLEVNAFGDLLPGVTDEGEDASTAQIAAVAAVAAGG
;
A
#
# COMPACT_ATOMS: atom_id res chain seq x y z
N MET A 1 10.72 41.14 38.31
CA MET A 1 10.98 40.01 37.39
C MET A 1 9.84 39.93 36.41
N ARG A 2 10.09 40.14 35.11
CA ARG A 2 9.11 39.77 34.07
C ARG A 2 9.13 38.24 33.93
N PRO A 3 8.01 37.57 33.66
CA PRO A 3 8.03 36.15 33.37
C PRO A 3 8.83 35.95 32.09
N GLU A 4 9.80 35.04 32.11
CA GLU A 4 10.45 34.57 30.89
C GLU A 4 9.37 34.01 29.96
N SER A 5 9.27 34.61 28.77
CA SER A 5 8.46 34.06 27.68
C SER A 5 8.88 32.61 27.45
N PRO A 6 7.95 31.65 27.30
CA PRO A 6 8.32 30.27 27.02
C PRO A 6 9.16 30.27 25.74
N THR A 7 10.40 29.79 25.84
CA THR A 7 11.27 29.56 24.69
C THR A 7 10.57 28.57 23.77
N VAL A 8 9.92 29.09 22.73
CA VAL A 8 9.33 28.29 21.67
C VAL A 8 10.48 27.50 21.04
N ALA A 9 10.46 26.17 21.20
CA ALA A 9 11.44 25.30 20.57
C ALA A 9 11.51 25.63 19.07
N PRO A 10 12.71 25.75 18.47
CA PRO A 10 12.82 26.09 17.06
C PRO A 10 12.03 25.09 16.22
N PRO A 11 11.32 25.56 15.16
CA PRO A 11 10.51 24.69 14.33
C PRO A 11 11.36 23.54 13.79
N ARG A 12 10.88 22.29 13.97
CA ARG A 12 11.61 21.10 13.52
C ARG A 12 11.86 21.17 12.02
N ARG A 13 13.09 20.87 11.62
CA ARG A 13 13.47 20.77 10.21
C ARG A 13 12.86 19.52 9.60
N TRP A 14 12.26 19.66 8.42
CA TRP A 14 11.73 18.55 7.65
C TRP A 14 12.69 18.17 6.53
N ALA A 15 12.87 16.86 6.34
CA ALA A 15 13.41 16.28 5.12
C ALA A 15 12.32 15.42 4.47
N LEU A 16 12.26 15.46 3.15
CA LEU A 16 11.26 14.76 2.35
C LEU A 16 11.96 13.95 1.26
N VAL A 17 11.82 12.63 1.29
CA VAL A 17 12.15 11.78 0.14
C VAL A 17 10.91 11.59 -0.70
N GLY A 18 10.96 12.01 -1.96
CA GLY A 18 9.80 11.92 -2.85
C GLY A 18 10.15 12.24 -4.30
N ASN A 19 9.26 11.85 -5.21
CA ASN A 19 9.36 12.19 -6.64
C ASN A 19 8.96 13.67 -6.82
N PRO A 20 9.85 14.58 -7.27
CA PRO A 20 9.59 16.02 -7.29
C PRO A 20 8.36 16.43 -8.11
N GLU A 21 8.05 15.70 -9.17
CA GLU A 21 6.89 15.90 -10.03
C GLU A 21 5.58 15.41 -9.40
N ASN A 22 5.65 14.65 -8.31
CA ASN A 22 4.48 14.05 -7.70
C ASN A 22 3.71 15.03 -6.82
N ARG A 23 2.38 15.03 -6.95
CA ARG A 23 1.47 15.86 -6.15
C ARG A 23 1.64 15.69 -4.64
N ARG A 24 2.11 14.54 -4.14
CA ARG A 24 2.42 14.34 -2.70
C ARG A 24 3.43 15.35 -2.20
N VAL A 25 4.51 15.55 -2.95
CA VAL A 25 5.56 16.51 -2.63
C VAL A 25 5.01 17.93 -2.66
N ALA A 26 4.28 18.29 -3.71
CA ALA A 26 3.69 19.63 -3.84
C ALA A 26 2.69 19.94 -2.70
N LEU A 27 1.80 19.01 -2.36
CA LEU A 27 0.82 19.18 -1.28
C LEU A 27 1.49 19.29 0.09
N PHE A 28 2.53 18.49 0.35
CA PHE A 28 3.25 18.55 1.62
C PHE A 28 4.03 19.85 1.79
N GLN A 29 4.74 20.30 0.75
CA GLN A 29 5.46 21.59 0.77
C GLN A 29 4.50 22.77 0.94
N ARG A 30 3.33 22.73 0.27
CA ARG A 30 2.28 23.72 0.47
C ARG A 30 1.76 23.73 1.91
N ALA A 31 1.50 22.57 2.50
CA ALA A 31 1.05 22.47 3.88
C ALA A 31 2.08 23.02 4.90
N LEU A 32 3.38 22.90 4.61
CA LEU A 32 4.42 23.56 5.40
C LEU A 32 4.34 25.09 5.26
N ALA A 33 4.24 25.59 4.03
CA ALA A 33 4.15 27.01 3.74
C ALA A 33 2.89 27.67 4.36
N ASP A 34 1.73 27.03 4.23
CA ASP A 34 0.45 27.51 4.78
C ASP A 34 0.49 27.59 6.33
N ARG A 35 1.41 26.86 6.97
CA ARG A 35 1.67 26.90 8.42
C ARG A 35 2.86 27.77 8.82
N GLY A 36 3.47 28.50 7.88
CA GLY A 36 4.65 29.34 8.12
C GLY A 36 5.92 28.54 8.46
N ALA A 37 5.96 27.24 8.17
CA ALA A 37 7.15 26.42 8.35
C ALA A 37 8.10 26.57 7.15
N PRO A 38 9.43 26.43 7.35
CA PRO A 38 10.38 26.40 6.24
C PRO A 38 10.11 25.19 5.33
N PRO A 39 10.41 25.28 4.03
CA PRO A 39 10.24 24.16 3.11
C PRO A 39 11.10 22.98 3.55
N ALA A 40 10.59 21.76 3.33
CA ALA A 40 11.35 20.54 3.61
C ALA A 40 12.54 20.43 2.64
N LEU A 41 13.68 19.92 3.12
CA LEU A 41 14.78 19.48 2.27
C LEU A 41 14.28 18.31 1.40
N LEU A 42 14.03 18.58 0.12
CA LEU A 42 13.61 17.55 -0.83
C LEU A 42 14.82 16.76 -1.31
N LEU A 43 14.77 15.44 -1.13
CA LEU A 43 15.73 14.46 -1.64
C LEU A 43 15.02 13.57 -2.67
N PRO A 44 15.23 13.77 -3.97
CA PRO A 44 14.58 12.97 -4.99
C PRO A 44 14.98 11.49 -4.90
N TRP A 45 14.00 10.58 -4.98
CA TRP A 45 14.24 9.12 -4.99
C TRP A 45 15.32 8.73 -6.00
N LEU A 46 15.22 9.22 -7.23
CA LEU A 46 16.15 8.88 -8.30
C LEU A 46 17.59 9.32 -7.99
N ASP A 47 17.77 10.49 -7.38
CA ASP A 47 19.09 11.00 -7.05
C ASP A 47 19.76 10.20 -5.94
N LEU A 48 18.98 9.76 -4.95
CA LEU A 48 19.47 8.89 -3.88
C LEU A 48 19.82 7.50 -4.43
N LEU A 49 18.94 6.91 -5.25
CA LEU A 49 19.18 5.60 -5.86
C LEU A 49 20.35 5.59 -6.84
N SER A 50 20.62 6.72 -7.52
CA SER A 50 21.76 6.85 -8.42
C SER A 50 23.05 7.32 -7.74
N GLY A 51 23.03 7.59 -6.44
CA GLY A 51 24.17 8.13 -5.69
C GLY A 51 24.57 9.57 -6.05
N ARG A 52 23.68 10.33 -6.73
CA ARG A 52 23.89 11.78 -6.98
C ARG A 52 23.68 12.60 -5.71
N ARG A 53 22.85 12.09 -4.82
CA ARG A 53 22.57 12.62 -3.49
C ARG A 53 22.75 11.49 -2.49
N SER A 54 22.95 11.85 -1.24
CA SER A 54 23.16 10.90 -0.14
C SER A 54 22.07 11.09 0.91
N ILE A 55 21.59 9.99 1.49
CA ILE A 55 20.58 10.07 2.55
C ILE A 55 21.14 10.77 3.80
N GLU A 56 22.46 10.73 3.98
CA GLU A 56 23.21 11.43 5.01
C GLU A 56 23.16 12.96 4.90
N GLU A 57 22.57 13.51 3.83
CA GLU A 57 22.24 14.94 3.73
C GLU A 57 21.06 15.35 4.61
N VAL A 58 20.26 14.40 5.11
CA VAL A 58 19.22 14.68 6.10
C VAL A 58 19.86 15.30 7.35
N PRO A 59 19.45 16.52 7.78
CA PRO A 59 20.04 17.15 8.95
C PRO A 59 19.86 16.29 10.21
N PRO A 60 20.82 16.31 11.15
CA PRO A 60 20.60 15.72 12.47
C PRO A 60 19.32 16.27 13.12
N ASP A 61 18.63 15.43 13.88
CA ASP A 61 17.37 15.74 14.59
C ASP A 61 16.18 16.17 13.70
N ALA A 62 16.31 16.07 12.38
CA ALA A 62 15.24 16.37 11.44
C ALA A 62 14.12 15.30 11.49
N VAL A 63 12.92 15.71 11.06
CA VAL A 63 11.82 14.79 10.79
C VAL A 63 11.88 14.36 9.34
N LEU A 64 12.04 13.06 9.10
CA LEU A 64 12.12 12.47 7.77
C LEU A 64 10.76 11.91 7.35
N ARG A 65 10.19 12.51 6.30
CA ARG A 65 9.05 11.96 5.55
C ARG A 65 9.56 11.24 4.31
N VAL A 66 9.11 10.02 4.11
CA VAL A 66 9.31 9.30 2.86
C VAL A 66 7.95 9.13 2.20
N ASP A 67 7.83 9.55 0.95
CA ASP A 67 6.65 9.35 0.12
C ASP A 67 6.85 8.18 -0.85
N SER A 68 5.74 7.72 -1.43
CA SER A 68 5.72 6.61 -2.39
C SER A 68 6.75 6.79 -3.52
N PRO A 69 7.56 5.75 -3.83
CA PRO A 69 8.47 5.76 -4.99
C PRO A 69 7.76 5.59 -6.34
N GLY A 70 6.47 5.23 -6.34
CA GLY A 70 5.69 4.96 -7.55
C GLY A 70 5.42 6.19 -8.44
N GLU A 71 4.76 5.94 -9.58
CA GLU A 71 4.46 6.93 -10.63
C GLU A 71 5.71 7.54 -11.32
N ASN A 72 6.89 6.94 -11.15
CA ASN A 72 8.13 7.35 -11.81
C ASN A 72 8.89 6.13 -12.36
N TRP A 73 9.00 6.06 -13.69
CA TRP A 73 9.64 4.94 -14.39
C TRP A 73 11.14 4.78 -14.08
N ALA A 74 11.87 5.89 -13.97
CA ALA A 74 13.31 5.83 -13.70
C ALA A 74 13.58 5.29 -12.28
N VAL A 75 12.73 5.64 -11.31
CA VAL A 75 12.77 5.09 -9.95
C VAL A 75 12.39 3.62 -9.93
N GLU A 76 11.35 3.22 -10.66
CA GLU A 76 10.95 1.81 -10.78
C GLU A 76 12.10 0.93 -11.32
N ARG A 77 12.76 1.37 -12.40
CA ARG A 77 13.91 0.67 -12.97
C ARG A 77 15.10 0.63 -12.00
N ALA A 78 15.36 1.72 -11.28
CA ALA A 78 16.46 1.77 -10.30
C ALA A 78 16.22 0.83 -9.10
N LEU A 79 14.97 0.71 -8.63
CA LEU A 79 14.59 -0.25 -7.58
C LEU A 79 14.71 -1.69 -8.09
N LEU A 80 14.26 -2.00 -9.31
CA LEU A 80 14.48 -3.31 -9.92
C LEU A 80 15.96 -3.68 -10.00
N ALA A 81 16.80 -2.73 -10.42
CA ALA A 81 18.25 -2.93 -10.46
C ALA A 81 18.84 -3.19 -9.06
N THR A 82 18.40 -2.43 -8.05
CA THR A 82 18.83 -2.60 -6.65
C THR A 82 18.43 -3.96 -6.09
N GLY A 83 17.23 -4.45 -6.43
CA GLY A 83 16.69 -5.71 -5.91
C GLY A 83 17.20 -6.97 -6.60
N LEU A 84 18.03 -6.86 -7.64
CA LEU A 84 18.45 -7.99 -8.47
C LEU A 84 19.17 -9.07 -7.66
N GLU A 85 20.23 -8.71 -6.94
CA GLU A 85 21.05 -9.67 -6.20
C GLU A 85 20.22 -10.41 -5.14
N ALA A 86 19.39 -9.67 -4.39
CA ALA A 86 18.49 -10.25 -3.40
C ALA A 86 17.45 -11.19 -4.03
N ALA A 87 16.96 -10.87 -5.23
CA ALA A 87 15.99 -11.70 -5.95
C ALA A 87 16.62 -12.99 -6.50
N GLU A 88 17.84 -12.90 -7.04
CA GLU A 88 18.63 -14.06 -7.48
C GLU A 88 18.95 -14.99 -6.30
N ALA A 89 19.37 -14.44 -5.17
CA ALA A 89 19.71 -15.21 -3.97
C ALA A 89 18.54 -16.02 -3.39
N GLU A 90 17.30 -15.53 -3.50
CA GLU A 90 16.11 -16.25 -3.04
C GLU A 90 15.37 -17.03 -4.16
N GLY A 91 15.92 -17.07 -5.37
CA GLY A 91 15.33 -17.79 -6.51
C GLY A 91 14.03 -17.19 -7.05
N SER A 92 13.78 -15.89 -6.82
CA SER A 92 12.63 -15.18 -7.38
C SER A 92 12.83 -14.89 -8.88
N PRO A 93 11.76 -14.72 -9.66
CA PRO A 93 11.90 -14.30 -11.06
C PRO A 93 12.56 -12.92 -11.16
N THR A 94 13.58 -12.80 -12.01
CA THR A 94 14.43 -11.60 -12.14
C THR A 94 14.50 -11.09 -13.57
N LEU A 95 14.57 -9.76 -13.71
CA LEU A 95 15.15 -9.11 -14.88
C LEU A 95 16.64 -8.89 -14.62
N GLY A 96 17.46 -9.64 -15.34
CA GLY A 96 18.91 -9.49 -15.27
C GLY A 96 19.39 -8.13 -15.79
N ARG A 97 20.65 -7.78 -15.49
CA ARG A 97 21.24 -6.46 -15.82
C ARG A 97 21.09 -6.07 -17.29
N ARG A 98 21.31 -7.01 -18.22
CA ARG A 98 21.19 -6.77 -19.66
C ARG A 98 19.76 -6.43 -20.07
N ALA A 99 18.78 -7.16 -19.54
CA ALA A 99 17.37 -6.90 -19.82
C ALA A 99 16.93 -5.55 -19.25
N LEU A 100 17.35 -5.22 -18.01
CA LEU A 100 17.07 -3.92 -17.39
C LEU A 100 17.69 -2.74 -18.16
N ALA A 101 18.88 -2.90 -18.72
CA ALA A 101 19.55 -1.85 -19.49
C ALA A 101 18.79 -1.49 -20.79
N GLY A 102 18.16 -2.48 -21.42
CA GLY A 102 17.33 -2.30 -22.61
C GLY A 102 15.83 -2.14 -22.33
N LEU A 103 15.43 -2.04 -21.06
CA LEU A 103 14.03 -2.02 -20.67
C LEU A 103 13.41 -0.64 -20.97
N GLU A 104 12.51 -0.62 -21.94
CA GLU A 104 11.69 0.54 -22.28
C GLU A 104 10.48 0.67 -21.34
N ALA A 105 9.94 1.89 -21.23
CA ALA A 105 8.76 2.14 -20.43
C ALA A 105 7.55 1.38 -21.00
N ASP A 106 7.08 0.39 -20.27
CA ASP A 106 5.95 -0.45 -20.66
C ASP A 106 4.77 -0.24 -19.73
N ARG A 107 3.97 0.78 -20.04
CA ARG A 107 2.97 1.33 -19.12
C ARG A 107 1.94 0.26 -18.75
N GLY A 108 1.75 0.10 -17.44
CA GLY A 108 0.75 -0.80 -16.87
C GLY A 108 1.25 -2.22 -16.69
N ARG A 109 2.42 -2.61 -17.23
CA ARG A 109 2.97 -3.94 -17.03
C ARG A 109 3.17 -4.25 -15.55
N ILE A 110 2.75 -5.43 -15.11
CA ILE A 110 3.10 -5.98 -13.80
C ILE A 110 4.51 -6.54 -13.94
N LEU A 111 5.50 -5.74 -13.55
CA LEU A 111 6.90 -6.01 -13.84
C LEU A 111 7.67 -6.43 -12.59
N HIS A 112 7.95 -7.72 -12.48
CA HIS A 112 8.81 -8.30 -11.42
C HIS A 112 8.57 -7.71 -10.00
N PRO A 113 7.32 -7.71 -9.50
CA PRO A 113 6.97 -7.00 -8.26
C PRO A 113 7.76 -7.49 -7.03
N ARG A 114 8.20 -8.76 -7.03
CA ARG A 114 9.07 -9.26 -5.95
C ARG A 114 10.48 -8.67 -6.00
N GLN A 115 11.13 -8.64 -7.17
CA GLN A 115 12.43 -7.99 -7.35
C GLN A 115 12.35 -6.50 -7.00
N TRP A 116 11.30 -5.82 -7.44
CA TRP A 116 11.08 -4.41 -7.11
C TRP A 116 10.98 -4.18 -5.59
N PHE A 117 10.19 -5.00 -4.89
CA PHE A 117 10.05 -4.92 -3.43
C PHE A 117 11.38 -5.18 -2.71
N LEU A 118 12.16 -6.14 -3.18
CA LEU A 118 13.49 -6.40 -2.63
C LEU A 118 14.41 -5.20 -2.79
N GLY A 119 14.33 -4.49 -3.93
CA GLY A 119 15.02 -3.22 -4.11
C GLY A 119 14.62 -2.18 -3.07
N LEU A 120 13.31 -1.99 -2.85
CA LEU A 120 12.80 -1.09 -1.81
C LEU A 120 13.29 -1.49 -0.41
N ARG A 121 13.32 -2.80 -0.12
CA ARG A 121 13.82 -3.34 1.15
C ARG A 121 15.28 -3.01 1.37
N GLU A 122 16.14 -3.30 0.40
CA GLU A 122 17.58 -3.02 0.52
C GLU A 122 17.82 -1.51 0.67
N THR A 123 17.13 -0.68 -0.12
CA THR A 123 17.26 0.79 -0.04
C THR A 123 16.85 1.33 1.34
N LEU A 124 15.65 0.99 1.83
CA LEU A 124 15.16 1.52 3.10
C LEU A 124 15.97 1.00 4.29
N THR A 125 16.44 -0.24 4.24
CA THR A 125 17.29 -0.83 5.29
C THR A 125 18.68 -0.19 5.32
N ASP A 126 19.27 0.08 4.15
CA ASP A 126 20.54 0.81 4.03
C ASP A 126 20.42 2.23 4.59
N TRP A 127 19.34 2.94 4.26
CA TRP A 127 19.10 4.29 4.76
C TRP A 127 18.86 4.33 6.27
N ASP A 128 18.08 3.40 6.81
CA ASP A 128 17.87 3.27 8.26
C ASP A 128 19.21 3.09 9.00
N ARG A 129 20.08 2.20 8.48
CA ARG A 129 21.44 2.00 9.02
C ARG A 129 22.31 3.26 8.93
N ARG A 130 22.28 3.99 7.81
CA ARG A 130 23.10 5.20 7.61
C ARG A 130 22.64 6.39 8.44
N LEU A 131 21.36 6.43 8.78
CA LEU A 131 20.79 7.47 9.63
C LEU A 131 20.82 7.12 11.13
N ALA A 132 21.20 5.89 11.49
CA ALA A 132 21.32 5.44 12.87
C ALA A 132 22.25 6.38 13.68
N GLY A 133 21.81 6.75 14.88
CA GLY A 133 22.57 7.62 15.80
C GLY A 133 22.54 9.11 15.48
N ARG A 134 21.87 9.55 14.40
CA ARG A 134 21.81 10.99 14.00
C ARG A 134 20.61 11.76 14.55
N GLY A 135 19.81 11.15 15.42
CA GLY A 135 18.59 11.75 15.98
C GLY A 135 17.45 11.96 14.96
N VAL A 136 17.60 11.49 13.71
CA VAL A 136 16.57 11.61 12.67
C VAL A 136 15.32 10.84 13.06
N ARG A 137 14.16 11.51 13.07
CA ARG A 137 12.87 10.90 13.37
C ARG A 137 12.12 10.60 12.08
N TRP A 138 11.98 9.33 11.74
CA TRP A 138 11.13 8.90 10.64
C TRP A 138 9.67 9.10 11.00
N THR A 139 8.89 9.61 10.05
CA THR A 139 7.41 9.58 10.13
C THR A 139 6.86 8.17 9.92
N ALA A 140 7.58 7.33 9.18
CA ALA A 140 7.28 5.91 9.01
C ALA A 140 8.60 5.14 8.92
N PRO A 141 9.03 4.43 9.98
CA PRO A 141 10.26 3.66 9.98
C PRO A 141 10.29 2.60 8.88
N ALA A 142 11.49 2.30 8.36
CA ALA A 142 11.69 1.33 7.28
C ALA A 142 10.97 0.00 7.52
N ALA A 143 11.12 -0.58 8.73
CA ALA A 143 10.47 -1.84 9.08
C ALA A 143 8.94 -1.79 8.99
N GLY A 144 8.32 -0.66 9.39
CA GLY A 144 6.89 -0.44 9.30
C GLY A 144 6.42 -0.35 7.85
N VAL A 145 7.13 0.44 7.03
CA VAL A 145 6.85 0.60 5.59
C VAL A 145 6.96 -0.76 4.88
N LEU A 146 8.05 -1.49 5.10
CA LEU A 146 8.30 -2.78 4.46
C LEU A 146 7.25 -3.83 4.87
N CYS A 147 6.85 -3.85 6.15
CA CYS A 147 5.76 -4.71 6.61
C CYS A 147 4.43 -4.37 5.91
N MET A 148 4.08 -3.09 5.74
CA MET A 148 2.85 -2.68 5.04
C MET A 148 2.89 -2.99 3.52
N PHE A 149 4.07 -3.05 2.91
CA PHE A 149 4.23 -3.46 1.51
C PHE A 149 4.15 -4.98 1.31
N ASP A 150 4.42 -5.79 2.34
CA ASP A 150 4.27 -7.24 2.31
C ASP A 150 2.91 -7.65 2.91
N LYS A 151 1.93 -7.97 2.05
CA LYS A 151 0.58 -8.34 2.48
C LYS A 151 0.56 -9.55 3.40
N LEU A 152 1.44 -10.53 3.22
CA LEU A 152 1.47 -11.72 4.08
C LEU A 152 1.97 -11.34 5.46
N ALA A 153 3.08 -10.58 5.53
CA ALA A 153 3.65 -10.12 6.78
C ALA A 153 2.69 -9.18 7.54
N CYS A 154 2.08 -8.23 6.83
CA CYS A 154 1.09 -7.31 7.37
C CYS A 154 -0.12 -8.05 7.94
N GLN A 155 -0.72 -8.96 7.16
CA GLN A 155 -1.87 -9.76 7.60
C GLN A 155 -1.56 -10.59 8.85
N ARG A 156 -0.39 -11.23 8.91
CA ARG A 156 0.07 -11.96 10.10
C ARG A 156 0.23 -11.05 11.32
N ARG A 157 0.82 -9.86 11.14
CA ARG A 157 1.00 -8.87 12.21
C ARG A 157 -0.34 -8.39 12.77
N LEU A 158 -1.30 -8.10 11.90
CA LEU A 158 -2.64 -7.67 12.28
C LEU A 158 -3.42 -8.77 13.00
N ALA A 159 -3.40 -10.00 12.47
CA ALA A 159 -4.04 -11.14 13.12
C ALA A 159 -3.46 -11.39 14.53
N ALA A 160 -2.13 -11.32 14.69
CA ALA A 160 -1.47 -11.45 15.99
C ALA A 160 -1.85 -10.33 16.98
N ALA A 161 -2.14 -9.13 16.47
CA ALA A 161 -2.65 -8.00 17.26
C ALA A 161 -4.17 -8.10 17.56
N GLY A 162 -4.84 -9.18 17.17
CA GLY A 162 -6.28 -9.34 17.35
C GLY A 162 -7.11 -8.35 16.54
N VAL A 163 -6.58 -7.89 15.39
CA VAL A 163 -7.32 -7.08 14.42
C VAL A 163 -8.15 -8.05 13.55
N PRO A 164 -9.46 -7.83 13.37
CA PRO A 164 -10.27 -8.61 12.44
C PRO A 164 -9.74 -8.45 11.02
N VAL A 165 -9.31 -9.55 10.40
CA VAL A 165 -8.83 -9.60 9.03
C VAL A 165 -9.46 -10.77 8.28
N PRO A 166 -9.52 -10.76 6.94
CA PRO A 166 -9.94 -11.92 6.16
C PRO A 166 -9.08 -13.14 6.50
N ALA A 167 -9.72 -14.30 6.71
CA ALA A 167 -8.99 -15.52 7.01
C ALA A 167 -8.08 -15.89 5.83
N ALA A 168 -6.77 -16.00 6.08
CA ALA A 168 -5.82 -16.51 5.11
C ALA A 168 -6.15 -17.98 4.81
N LEU A 169 -6.13 -18.37 3.54
CA LEU A 169 -6.29 -19.76 3.12
C LEU A 169 -4.98 -20.55 3.17
N SER A 170 -3.92 -19.92 3.69
CA SER A 170 -2.61 -20.52 3.83
C SER A 170 -1.75 -19.82 4.88
N PRO A 171 -0.87 -20.55 5.59
CA PRO A 171 0.19 -19.97 6.40
C PRO A 171 1.35 -19.34 5.59
N GLY A 172 1.45 -19.62 4.28
CA GLY A 172 2.52 -19.14 3.39
C GLY A 172 2.07 -18.90 1.93
N PRO A 173 2.98 -18.49 1.03
CA PRO A 173 2.63 -18.23 -0.36
C PRO A 173 2.07 -19.48 -1.06
N VAL A 174 1.22 -19.28 -2.07
CA VAL A 174 0.72 -20.33 -2.96
C VAL A 174 1.59 -20.37 -4.21
N GLY A 175 2.01 -21.57 -4.63
CA GLY A 175 2.93 -21.81 -5.74
C GLY A 175 2.26 -21.89 -7.12
N GLY A 176 0.94 -22.00 -7.21
CA GLY A 176 0.21 -22.02 -8.47
C GLY A 176 -1.26 -22.41 -8.31
N PHE A 177 -1.95 -22.59 -9.43
CA PHE A 177 -3.38 -22.85 -9.52
C PHE A 177 -3.83 -24.16 -8.88
N ASP A 178 -3.05 -25.23 -9.03
CA ASP A 178 -3.41 -26.53 -8.44
C ASP A 178 -3.31 -26.47 -6.91
N GLU A 179 -2.23 -25.89 -6.37
CA GLU A 179 -2.10 -25.68 -4.93
C GLU A 179 -3.17 -24.72 -4.38
N LEU A 180 -3.54 -23.67 -5.13
CA LEU A 180 -4.67 -22.81 -4.78
C LEU A 180 -5.96 -23.63 -4.65
N THR A 181 -6.20 -24.52 -5.61
CA THR A 181 -7.40 -25.37 -5.64
C THR A 181 -7.45 -26.30 -4.43
N ASP A 182 -6.33 -26.95 -4.10
CA ASP A 182 -6.23 -27.86 -2.96
C ASP A 182 -6.43 -27.12 -1.63
N ARG A 183 -5.83 -25.93 -1.48
CA ARG A 183 -6.00 -25.11 -0.26
C ARG A 183 -7.43 -24.57 -0.12
N MET A 184 -8.07 -24.18 -1.21
CA MET A 184 -9.49 -23.81 -1.23
C MET A 184 -10.38 -24.99 -0.84
N ALA A 185 -10.07 -26.21 -1.31
CA ALA A 185 -10.81 -27.42 -0.94
C ALA A 185 -10.62 -27.77 0.54
N ALA A 186 -9.39 -27.79 1.04
CA ALA A 186 -9.07 -28.09 2.43
C ALA A 186 -9.70 -27.08 3.42
N ALA A 187 -9.86 -25.83 2.99
CA ALA A 187 -10.50 -24.78 3.78
C ALA A 187 -12.03 -24.69 3.61
N ASP A 188 -12.66 -25.59 2.84
CA ASP A 188 -14.08 -25.50 2.46
C ASP A 188 -14.45 -24.09 1.99
N CYS A 189 -13.72 -23.59 0.99
CA CYS A 189 -13.78 -22.21 0.55
C CYS A 189 -13.88 -22.11 -0.97
N ASP A 190 -15.07 -21.85 -1.48
CA ASP A 190 -15.29 -21.72 -2.92
C ASP A 190 -14.94 -20.34 -3.50
N ARG A 191 -14.69 -19.33 -2.65
CA ARG A 191 -14.39 -17.96 -3.09
C ARG A 191 -13.20 -17.37 -2.35
N ALA A 192 -12.19 -16.93 -3.08
CA ALA A 192 -10.96 -16.37 -2.52
C ALA A 192 -10.54 -15.09 -3.25
N PHE A 193 -9.76 -14.25 -2.56
CA PHE A 193 -8.94 -13.25 -3.21
C PHE A 193 -7.50 -13.77 -3.28
N VAL A 194 -6.90 -13.68 -4.46
CA VAL A 194 -5.46 -13.86 -4.69
C VAL A 194 -4.88 -12.48 -4.95
N LYS A 195 -3.86 -12.09 -4.18
CA LYS A 195 -3.22 -10.78 -4.27
C LYS A 195 -1.72 -10.97 -4.36
N LEU A 196 -1.04 -10.29 -5.28
CA LEU A 196 0.42 -10.19 -5.22
C LEU A 196 0.85 -9.69 -3.84
N ALA A 197 1.78 -10.40 -3.21
CA ALA A 197 2.27 -10.08 -1.88
C ALA A 197 2.74 -8.62 -1.78
N HIS A 198 3.37 -8.13 -2.84
CA HIS A 198 3.99 -6.79 -2.92
C HIS A 198 3.39 -5.89 -4.02
N GLY A 199 2.16 -6.19 -4.47
CA GLY A 199 1.44 -5.31 -5.41
C GLY A 199 0.80 -4.11 -4.71
N SER A 200 0.55 -3.00 -5.42
CA SER A 200 -0.21 -1.86 -4.91
C SER A 200 -1.32 -1.47 -5.89
N SER A 201 -2.23 -0.55 -5.51
CA SER A 201 -3.29 -0.04 -6.41
C SER A 201 -4.18 -1.12 -7.05
N ALA A 202 -4.46 -2.20 -6.30
CA ALA A 202 -5.14 -3.40 -6.78
C ALA A 202 -4.45 -4.11 -7.96
N SER A 203 -3.16 -3.87 -8.22
CA SER A 203 -2.38 -4.55 -9.26
C SER A 203 -2.34 -6.06 -9.02
N GLY A 204 -2.73 -6.84 -10.02
CA GLY A 204 -2.70 -8.31 -9.95
C GLY A 204 -3.61 -8.91 -8.87
N VAL A 205 -4.70 -8.23 -8.52
CA VAL A 205 -5.69 -8.77 -7.57
C VAL A 205 -6.74 -9.56 -8.35
N VAL A 206 -6.98 -10.80 -7.92
CA VAL A 206 -7.92 -11.73 -8.52
C VAL A 206 -8.97 -12.15 -7.50
N ALA A 207 -10.24 -11.86 -7.76
CA ALA A 207 -11.37 -12.49 -7.07
C ALA A 207 -11.69 -13.80 -7.80
N VAL A 208 -11.29 -14.93 -7.22
CA VAL A 208 -11.49 -16.25 -7.82
C VAL A 208 -12.66 -16.96 -7.16
N GLN A 209 -13.44 -17.66 -7.97
CA GLN A 209 -14.56 -18.49 -7.54
C GLN A 209 -14.49 -19.85 -8.22
N ARG A 210 -14.59 -20.91 -7.41
CA ARG A 210 -14.82 -22.28 -7.85
C ARG A 210 -16.33 -22.54 -7.85
N GLY A 211 -16.90 -22.76 -9.02
CA GLY A 211 -18.28 -23.18 -9.19
C GLY A 211 -18.42 -24.70 -9.27
N ARG A 212 -19.66 -25.19 -9.43
CA ARG A 212 -19.95 -26.63 -9.59
C ARG A 212 -19.30 -27.25 -10.83
N THR A 213 -19.17 -26.48 -11.91
CA THR A 213 -18.74 -26.98 -13.23
C THR A 213 -17.53 -26.23 -13.80
N GLY A 214 -16.90 -25.33 -13.05
CA GLY A 214 -15.81 -24.53 -13.59
C GLY A 214 -15.32 -23.43 -12.66
N TRP A 215 -14.57 -22.49 -13.23
CA TRP A 215 -13.90 -21.41 -12.52
C TRP A 215 -14.34 -20.05 -13.05
N SER A 216 -14.25 -19.03 -12.21
CA SER A 216 -14.31 -17.64 -12.66
C SER A 216 -13.31 -16.79 -11.90
N ALA A 217 -12.62 -15.92 -12.60
CA ALA A 217 -11.71 -14.94 -12.04
C ALA A 217 -12.12 -13.54 -12.50
N ILE A 218 -12.33 -12.63 -11.54
CA ILE A 218 -12.53 -11.20 -11.79
C ILE A 218 -11.27 -10.48 -11.33
N THR A 219 -10.59 -9.78 -12.23
CA THR A 219 -9.23 -9.30 -11.98
C THR A 219 -8.94 -7.94 -12.60
N SER A 220 -7.99 -7.21 -12.02
CA SER A 220 -7.35 -6.03 -12.61
C SER A 220 -6.21 -6.37 -13.57
N ALA A 221 -5.83 -7.64 -13.70
CA ALA A 221 -4.75 -8.07 -14.58
C ALA A 221 -5.31 -8.61 -15.91
N GLU A 222 -4.77 -8.08 -17.01
CA GLU A 222 -5.02 -8.54 -18.37
C GLU A 222 -3.87 -9.43 -18.85
N ILE A 223 -4.22 -10.63 -19.31
CA ILE A 223 -3.29 -11.56 -19.96
C ILE A 223 -3.02 -11.08 -21.39
N VAL A 224 -1.74 -10.88 -21.71
CA VAL A 224 -1.26 -10.61 -23.06
C VAL A 224 -0.30 -11.72 -23.46
N ARG A 225 -0.59 -12.39 -24.59
CA ARG A 225 0.24 -13.48 -25.15
C ARG A 225 1.03 -12.97 -26.36
N GLY A 226 2.34 -13.18 -26.38
CA GLY A 226 3.22 -12.81 -27.49
C GLY A 226 4.69 -12.71 -27.10
N PRO A 227 5.61 -12.59 -28.07
CA PRO A 227 7.04 -12.49 -27.80
C PRO A 227 7.37 -11.29 -26.89
N SER A 228 8.33 -11.48 -25.98
CA SER A 228 8.88 -10.41 -25.13
C SER A 228 9.93 -9.62 -25.92
N SER A 229 9.88 -8.28 -25.84
CA SER A 229 10.89 -7.38 -26.42
C SER A 229 12.22 -7.41 -25.67
N CYS A 230 12.24 -7.95 -24.44
CA CYS A 230 13.38 -7.92 -23.53
C CYS A 230 14.02 -9.29 -23.26
N GLY A 231 13.78 -10.29 -24.12
CA GLY A 231 14.43 -11.60 -24.05
C GLY A 231 13.97 -12.48 -22.87
N GLU A 232 12.81 -12.18 -22.28
CA GLU A 232 12.23 -13.04 -21.25
C GLU A 232 11.70 -14.34 -21.87
N PRO A 233 12.03 -15.50 -21.27
CA PRO A 233 11.44 -16.76 -21.67
C PRO A 233 9.99 -16.81 -21.19
N GLY A 234 9.04 -16.62 -22.10
CA GLY A 234 7.62 -16.71 -21.79
C GLY A 234 6.79 -15.82 -22.70
N GLY A 235 5.74 -16.39 -23.29
CA GLY A 235 4.79 -15.65 -24.11
C GLY A 235 3.78 -14.85 -23.29
N LEU A 236 3.65 -15.07 -21.98
CA LEU A 236 2.59 -14.48 -21.17
C LEU A 236 3.10 -13.29 -20.36
N ARG A 237 2.38 -12.17 -20.45
CA ARG A 237 2.61 -10.95 -19.66
C ARG A 237 1.30 -10.50 -19.04
N LEU A 238 1.39 -9.91 -17.85
CA LEU A 238 0.25 -9.33 -17.17
C LEU A 238 0.33 -7.80 -17.18
N TYR A 239 -0.77 -7.16 -17.52
CA TYR A 239 -0.92 -5.70 -17.50
C TYR A 239 -2.05 -5.29 -16.57
N ASN A 240 -1.81 -4.24 -15.79
CA ASN A 240 -2.85 -3.55 -15.03
C ASN A 240 -3.84 -2.90 -15.98
N SER A 241 -5.09 -3.34 -15.91
CA SER A 241 -6.20 -2.82 -16.68
C SER A 241 -7.13 -2.03 -15.77
N LEU A 242 -7.51 -0.83 -16.21
CA LEU A 242 -8.53 -0.03 -15.52
C LEU A 242 -9.93 -0.65 -15.70
N ASN A 243 -10.12 -1.42 -16.77
CA ASN A 243 -11.31 -2.21 -17.01
C ASN A 243 -11.13 -3.59 -16.38
N VAL A 244 -11.89 -3.88 -15.33
CA VAL A 244 -11.87 -5.19 -14.67
C VAL A 244 -12.17 -6.29 -15.70
N ARG A 245 -11.26 -7.27 -15.80
CA ARG A 245 -11.35 -8.43 -16.68
C ARG A 245 -12.08 -9.58 -15.99
N ARG A 246 -12.74 -10.42 -16.78
CA ARG A 246 -13.37 -11.66 -16.32
C ARG A 246 -12.88 -12.82 -17.17
N TYR A 247 -12.27 -13.80 -16.53
CA TYR A 247 -11.87 -15.06 -17.13
C TYR A 247 -12.77 -16.19 -16.58
N VAL A 248 -13.21 -17.09 -17.45
CA VAL A 248 -14.06 -18.25 -17.10
C VAL A 248 -13.47 -19.57 -17.62
N GLU A 249 -12.60 -19.49 -18.63
CA GLU A 249 -11.85 -20.63 -19.11
C GLU A 249 -10.80 -21.05 -18.06
N ARG A 250 -10.78 -22.35 -17.74
CA ARG A 250 -9.91 -22.89 -16.70
C ARG A 250 -8.43 -22.60 -16.97
N ASP A 251 -8.01 -22.69 -18.22
CA ASP A 251 -6.61 -22.51 -18.61
C ASP A 251 -6.17 -21.05 -18.47
N ASP A 252 -7.03 -20.09 -18.80
CA ASP A 252 -6.72 -18.66 -18.56
C ASP A 252 -6.67 -18.34 -17.06
N VAL A 253 -7.56 -18.93 -16.24
CA VAL A 253 -7.50 -18.77 -14.78
C VAL A 253 -6.22 -19.40 -14.22
N ARG A 254 -5.84 -20.58 -14.71
CA ARG A 254 -4.58 -21.25 -14.35
C ARG A 254 -3.38 -20.38 -14.67
N ASP A 255 -3.26 -19.96 -15.92
CA ASP A 255 -2.14 -19.13 -16.39
C ASP A 255 -2.02 -17.81 -15.62
N LEU A 256 -3.15 -17.17 -15.32
CA LEU A 256 -3.19 -15.97 -14.48
C LEU A 256 -2.62 -16.22 -13.08
N ILE A 257 -3.08 -17.28 -12.42
CA ILE A 257 -2.67 -17.61 -11.05
C ILE A 257 -1.21 -18.06 -11.02
N ASP A 258 -0.79 -18.90 -11.96
CA ASP A 258 0.58 -19.41 -12.05
C ASP A 258 1.56 -18.26 -12.26
N GLU A 259 1.28 -17.32 -13.17
CA GLU A 259 2.14 -16.17 -13.40
C GLU A 259 2.25 -15.25 -12.17
N LEU A 260 1.13 -14.98 -11.48
CA LEU A 260 1.16 -14.18 -10.25
C LEU A 260 1.90 -14.90 -9.11
N ALA A 261 1.71 -16.22 -8.98
CA ALA A 261 2.30 -17.03 -7.92
C ALA A 261 3.84 -17.02 -7.95
N ARG A 262 4.44 -16.91 -9.14
CA ARG A 262 5.90 -16.74 -9.30
C ARG A 262 6.46 -15.56 -8.51
N HIS A 263 5.65 -14.53 -8.26
CA HIS A 263 6.05 -13.33 -7.51
C HIS A 263 5.54 -13.31 -6.07
N ARG A 264 5.10 -14.46 -5.56
CA ARG A 264 4.43 -14.68 -4.27
C ARG A 264 3.06 -14.01 -4.19
N VAL A 265 2.07 -14.81 -3.81
CA VAL A 265 0.70 -14.34 -3.59
C VAL A 265 0.24 -14.59 -2.16
N HIS A 266 -0.56 -13.65 -1.65
CA HIS A 266 -1.39 -13.80 -0.47
C HIS A 266 -2.78 -14.26 -0.91
N VAL A 267 -3.31 -15.28 -0.25
CA VAL A 267 -4.64 -15.82 -0.54
C VAL A 267 -5.50 -15.78 0.72
N GLU A 268 -6.66 -15.16 0.60
CA GLU A 268 -7.61 -14.98 1.70
C GLU A 268 -9.05 -15.26 1.27
N ARG A 269 -9.91 -15.56 2.25
CA ARG A 269 -11.34 -15.72 2.01
C ARG A 269 -11.93 -14.44 1.40
N TRP A 270 -12.74 -14.60 0.36
CA TRP A 270 -13.50 -13.50 -0.21
C TRP A 270 -14.69 -13.17 0.70
N LEU A 271 -14.56 -12.09 1.47
CA LEU A 271 -15.63 -11.55 2.30
C LEU A 271 -16.62 -10.68 1.50
N PRO A 272 -17.94 -10.83 1.70
CA PRO A 272 -18.93 -9.97 1.07
C PRO A 272 -18.85 -8.54 1.65
N LYS A 273 -19.01 -7.54 0.79
CA LYS A 273 -19.08 -6.12 1.16
C LYS A 273 -20.53 -5.69 1.32
N ALA A 274 -20.79 -4.80 2.27
CA ALA A 274 -22.04 -4.08 2.36
C ALA A 274 -22.23 -3.19 1.12
N SER A 275 -23.50 -2.87 0.85
CA SER A 275 -23.88 -1.95 -0.21
C SER A 275 -24.53 -0.71 0.37
N ALA A 276 -24.23 0.44 -0.22
CA ALA A 276 -24.90 1.71 0.01
C ALA A 276 -25.23 2.31 -1.37
N GLU A 277 -26.42 2.88 -1.53
CA GLU A 277 -26.84 3.55 -2.77
C GLU A 277 -26.70 2.66 -4.03
N GLY A 278 -26.95 1.35 -3.90
CA GLY A 278 -26.88 0.40 -5.01
C GLY A 278 -25.46 -0.01 -5.45
N ALA A 279 -24.42 0.37 -4.70
CA ALA A 279 -23.03 -0.05 -4.96
C ALA A 279 -22.40 -0.67 -3.70
N THR A 280 -21.52 -1.65 -3.88
CA THR A 280 -20.70 -2.18 -2.79
C THR A 280 -19.65 -1.16 -2.40
N PHE A 281 -19.24 -1.14 -1.13
CA PHE A 281 -18.24 -0.20 -0.65
C PHE A 281 -17.21 -0.82 0.29
N ASP A 282 -16.07 -0.14 0.39
CA ASP A 282 -15.16 -0.23 1.53
C ASP A 282 -14.75 1.19 1.97
N LEU A 283 -13.95 1.27 3.03
CA LEU A 283 -13.47 2.51 3.61
C LEU A 283 -11.96 2.59 3.48
N ARG A 284 -11.43 3.75 3.08
CA ARG A 284 -10.05 4.15 3.33
C ARG A 284 -10.07 5.11 4.51
N ILE A 285 -9.52 4.70 5.65
CA ILE A 285 -9.41 5.52 6.85
C ILE A 285 -7.94 5.81 7.11
N VAL A 286 -7.55 7.08 7.11
CA VAL A 286 -6.21 7.52 7.48
C VAL A 286 -6.18 7.76 8.98
N THR A 287 -5.20 7.14 9.64
CA THR A 287 -4.88 7.46 11.02
C THR A 287 -3.66 8.36 11.08
N ILE A 288 -3.64 9.31 12.01
CA ILE A 288 -2.49 10.15 12.33
C ILE A 288 -2.25 10.07 13.84
N CYS A 289 -1.05 9.68 14.27
CA CYS A 289 -0.74 9.36 15.68
C CYS A 289 -1.74 8.37 16.30
N GLY A 290 -2.12 7.32 15.56
CA GLY A 290 -3.10 6.32 16.01
C GLY A 290 -4.56 6.78 16.03
N ARG A 291 -4.85 8.07 15.80
CA ARG A 291 -6.22 8.61 15.76
C ARG A 291 -6.80 8.52 14.34
N PRO A 292 -8.00 7.97 14.13
CA PRO A 292 -8.71 8.09 12.85
C PRO A 292 -9.00 9.56 12.53
N ARG A 293 -8.65 10.01 11.33
CA ARG A 293 -8.83 11.39 10.86
C ARG A 293 -9.66 11.42 9.58
N HIS A 294 -9.03 11.20 8.44
CA HIS A 294 -9.66 11.32 7.13
C HIS A 294 -10.29 9.99 6.70
N THR A 295 -11.55 10.03 6.28
CA THR A 295 -12.27 8.84 5.79
C THR A 295 -12.77 9.05 4.37
N VAL A 296 -12.53 8.07 3.50
CA VAL A 296 -13.10 8.00 2.16
C VAL A 296 -13.88 6.71 2.01
N VAL A 297 -15.13 6.82 1.57
CA VAL A 297 -15.91 5.66 1.11
C VAL A 297 -15.58 5.43 -0.35
N ARG A 298 -15.13 4.22 -0.71
CA ARG A 298 -14.84 3.85 -2.10
C ARG A 298 -15.90 2.86 -2.55
N THR A 299 -16.65 3.22 -3.60
CA THR A 299 -17.78 2.42 -4.09
C THR A 299 -17.49 1.83 -5.46
N ALA A 300 -17.97 0.61 -5.70
CA ALA A 300 -17.88 -0.05 -6.99
C ALA A 300 -19.06 -1.03 -7.23
N ARG A 301 -19.30 -1.31 -8.52
CA ARG A 301 -20.22 -2.36 -8.98
C ARG A 301 -19.55 -3.75 -9.09
N SER A 302 -18.24 -3.81 -8.87
CA SER A 302 -17.45 -5.05 -8.87
C SER A 302 -16.97 -5.36 -7.44
N PRO A 303 -16.52 -6.60 -7.17
CA PRO A 303 -15.89 -6.95 -5.89
C PRO A 303 -14.63 -6.13 -5.56
N LEU A 304 -14.01 -5.52 -6.58
CA LEU A 304 -12.85 -4.63 -6.49
C LEU A 304 -13.31 -3.17 -6.40
N THR A 305 -13.13 -2.56 -5.22
CA THR A 305 -13.60 -1.22 -4.84
C THR A 305 -12.55 -0.12 -4.97
N ASN A 306 -11.35 -0.45 -5.48
CA ASN A 306 -10.25 0.52 -5.60
C ASN A 306 -10.63 1.65 -6.58
N LEU A 307 -10.41 2.91 -6.18
CA LEU A 307 -10.74 4.09 -6.99
C LEU A 307 -9.99 4.13 -8.33
N HIS A 308 -8.82 3.49 -8.42
CA HIS A 308 -8.07 3.40 -9.69
C HIS A 308 -8.78 2.52 -10.73
N LEU A 309 -9.77 1.70 -10.34
CA LEU A 309 -10.56 0.86 -11.24
C LEU A 309 -11.91 1.51 -11.60
N GLY A 310 -11.97 2.84 -11.63
CA GLY A 310 -13.20 3.60 -11.93
C GLY A 310 -14.22 3.65 -10.78
N GLY A 311 -13.81 3.29 -9.56
CA GLY A 311 -14.63 3.44 -8.36
C GLY A 311 -14.96 4.91 -8.07
N ARG A 312 -16.06 5.16 -7.38
CA ARG A 312 -16.52 6.51 -7.02
C ARG A 312 -16.35 6.76 -5.52
N ARG A 313 -16.28 8.02 -5.11
CA ARG A 313 -16.42 8.36 -3.69
C ARG A 313 -17.89 8.27 -3.30
N GLY A 314 -18.18 7.52 -2.25
CA GLY A 314 -19.50 7.50 -1.62
C GLY A 314 -19.59 8.52 -0.48
N ASP A 315 -20.76 8.62 0.14
CA ASP A 315 -21.01 9.48 1.28
C ASP A 315 -20.62 8.79 2.62
N PRO A 316 -19.63 9.31 3.37
CA PRO A 316 -19.30 8.81 4.70
C PRO A 316 -20.47 8.88 5.69
N ALA A 317 -21.37 9.86 5.57
CA ALA A 317 -22.51 10.00 6.48
C ALA A 317 -23.53 8.87 6.26
N ALA A 318 -23.84 8.53 5.01
CA ALA A 318 -24.66 7.37 4.67
C ALA A 318 -24.09 6.05 5.24
N VAL A 319 -22.77 5.83 5.16
CA VAL A 319 -22.15 4.63 5.74
C VAL A 319 -22.22 4.62 7.26
N ARG A 320 -22.02 5.76 7.92
CA ARG A 320 -22.17 5.89 9.39
C ARG A 320 -23.60 5.59 9.83
N ALA A 321 -24.58 6.12 9.11
CA ALA A 321 -25.99 5.85 9.36
C ALA A 321 -26.34 4.35 9.16
N LEU A 322 -25.81 3.73 8.10
CA LEU A 322 -25.98 2.29 7.83
C LEU A 322 -25.42 1.42 8.96
N CYS A 323 -24.25 1.78 9.50
CA CYS A 323 -23.64 1.03 10.59
C CYS A 323 -24.41 1.25 11.91
N GLY A 324 -24.87 2.47 12.18
CA GLY A 324 -25.31 2.89 13.50
C GLY A 324 -24.11 3.18 14.42
N PRO A 325 -24.32 3.94 15.52
CA PRO A 325 -23.23 4.50 16.33
C PRO A 325 -22.34 3.45 16.97
N GLU A 326 -22.90 2.40 17.55
CA GLU A 326 -22.14 1.35 18.24
C GLU A 326 -21.20 0.58 17.30
N ARG A 327 -21.72 0.15 16.14
CA ARG A 327 -20.93 -0.61 15.17
C ARG A 327 -19.91 0.27 14.47
N TRP A 328 -20.24 1.54 14.24
CA TRP A 328 -19.27 2.50 13.74
C TRP A 328 -18.12 2.72 14.73
N GLU A 329 -18.40 2.84 16.03
CA GLU A 329 -17.34 2.93 17.03
C GLU A 329 -16.50 1.64 17.10
N ALA A 330 -17.10 0.46 16.93
CA ALA A 330 -16.36 -0.79 16.83
C ALA A 330 -15.39 -0.80 15.61
N VAL A 331 -15.80 -0.23 14.47
CA VAL A 331 -14.92 -0.02 13.31
C VAL A 331 -13.76 0.90 13.68
N LEU A 332 -14.03 2.06 14.30
CA LEU A 332 -12.98 3.01 14.71
C LEU A 332 -12.04 2.41 15.75
N ALA A 333 -12.53 1.61 16.69
CA ALA A 333 -11.72 0.88 17.67
C ALA A 333 -10.77 -0.11 16.98
N THR A 334 -11.25 -0.84 15.97
CA THR A 334 -10.39 -1.69 15.12
C THR A 334 -9.36 -0.86 14.36
N VAL A 335 -9.73 0.30 13.81
CA VAL A 335 -8.78 1.18 13.11
C VAL A 335 -7.67 1.67 14.05
N ARG A 336 -8.02 2.07 15.29
CA ARG A 336 -7.05 2.44 16.33
C ARG A 336 -6.13 1.27 16.67
N ARG A 337 -6.68 0.05 16.82
CA ARG A 337 -5.90 -1.17 17.08
C ARG A 337 -4.93 -1.50 15.95
N THR A 338 -5.37 -1.36 14.71
CA THR A 338 -4.52 -1.53 13.51
C THR A 338 -3.37 -0.53 13.50
N ALA A 339 -3.63 0.74 13.85
CA ALA A 339 -2.56 1.73 13.96
C ALA A 339 -1.61 1.42 15.12
N ALA A 340 -2.13 0.94 16.25
CA ALA A 340 -1.32 0.49 17.39
C ALA A 340 -0.44 -0.73 17.07
N ALA A 341 -0.78 -1.51 16.03
CA ALA A 341 0.11 -2.53 15.50
C ALA A 341 1.36 -1.93 14.85
N PHE A 342 1.41 -0.62 14.54
CA PHE A 342 2.55 0.10 13.98
C PHE A 342 2.87 1.35 14.82
N PRO A 343 3.31 1.18 16.09
CA PRO A 343 3.35 2.26 17.08
C PRO A 343 4.29 3.42 16.69
N ASP A 344 5.36 3.13 15.95
CA ASP A 344 6.34 4.12 15.53
C ASP A 344 6.01 4.78 14.18
N THR A 345 4.88 4.42 13.56
CA THR A 345 4.44 5.00 12.29
C THR A 345 3.39 6.09 12.54
N LEU A 346 3.72 7.32 12.14
CA LEU A 346 2.88 8.50 12.28
C LEU A 346 1.54 8.31 11.56
N THR A 347 1.57 7.75 10.34
CA THR A 347 0.38 7.63 9.49
C THR A 347 0.18 6.27 8.88
N THR A 348 -1.06 5.78 8.91
CA THR A 348 -1.45 4.56 8.18
C THR A 348 -2.74 4.81 7.39
N GLY A 349 -2.79 4.37 6.14
CA GLY A 349 -4.03 4.32 5.37
C GLY A 349 -4.62 2.92 5.39
N GLN A 350 -5.75 2.75 6.08
CA GLN A 350 -6.33 1.44 6.34
C GLN A 350 -7.56 1.21 5.47
N ASP A 351 -7.57 0.08 4.76
CA ASP A 351 -8.71 -0.36 3.97
C ASP A 351 -9.60 -1.26 4.82
N VAL A 352 -10.82 -0.82 5.09
CA VAL A 352 -11.76 -1.51 5.99
C VAL A 352 -13.01 -1.93 5.22
N LEU A 353 -13.31 -3.21 5.27
CA LEU A 353 -14.54 -3.80 4.79
C LEU A 353 -15.61 -3.75 5.88
N ILE A 354 -16.82 -3.39 5.51
CA ILE A 354 -18.04 -3.61 6.30
C ILE A 354 -18.83 -4.73 5.63
N ALA A 355 -19.23 -5.75 6.39
CA ALA A 355 -20.04 -6.86 5.89
C ALA A 355 -21.53 -6.46 5.75
N PRO A 356 -22.32 -7.15 4.90
CA PRO A 356 -23.74 -6.84 4.70
C PRO A 356 -24.54 -6.76 6.01
N GLY A 357 -25.32 -5.67 6.13
CA GLY A 357 -26.10 -5.35 7.33
C GLY A 357 -25.26 -4.81 8.49
N GLY A 358 -23.99 -4.43 8.25
CA GLY A 358 -23.09 -3.89 9.27
C GLY A 358 -22.62 -4.91 10.31
N ARG A 359 -22.93 -6.20 10.13
CA ARG A 359 -22.80 -7.23 11.18
C ARG A 359 -21.36 -7.55 11.60
N ALA A 360 -20.39 -7.24 10.75
CA ALA A 360 -18.97 -7.45 10.99
C ALA A 360 -18.15 -6.49 10.13
N HIS A 361 -16.88 -6.33 10.48
CA HIS A 361 -15.90 -5.59 9.71
C HIS A 361 -14.54 -6.27 9.74
N ALA A 362 -13.72 -5.99 8.74
CA ALA A 362 -12.37 -6.53 8.65
C ALA A 362 -11.42 -5.54 7.95
N VAL A 363 -10.16 -5.52 8.37
CA VAL A 363 -9.09 -4.76 7.72
C VAL A 363 -8.55 -5.57 6.55
N LEU A 364 -8.70 -5.04 5.34
CA LEU A 364 -8.29 -5.67 4.09
C LEU A 364 -6.80 -5.42 3.79
N GLU A 365 -6.30 -4.22 4.09
CA GLU A 365 -4.95 -3.77 3.78
C GLU A 365 -4.56 -2.55 4.62
N VAL A 366 -3.27 -2.40 4.93
CA VAL A 366 -2.69 -1.20 5.55
C VAL A 366 -1.62 -0.65 4.64
N ASN A 367 -1.68 0.65 4.35
CA ASN A 367 -0.86 1.33 3.35
C ASN A 367 0.03 2.36 4.04
N ALA A 368 1.35 2.24 3.86
CA ALA A 368 2.32 3.21 4.38
C ALA A 368 2.15 4.61 3.75
N PHE A 369 1.79 4.65 2.46
CA PHE A 369 1.56 5.88 1.70
C PHE A 369 0.08 6.06 1.36
N GLY A 370 -0.80 5.79 2.32
CA GLY A 370 -2.25 5.77 2.10
C GLY A 370 -2.97 7.10 2.31
N ASP A 371 -2.23 8.18 2.53
CA ASP A 371 -2.65 9.50 3.00
C ASP A 371 -3.00 10.50 1.88
N LEU A 372 -2.74 10.17 0.62
CA LEU A 372 -3.08 11.04 -0.51
C LEU A 372 -4.58 10.97 -0.83
N LEU A 373 -5.35 11.85 -0.21
CA LEU A 373 -6.80 11.95 -0.34
C LEU A 373 -7.22 13.35 -0.83
N PRO A 374 -7.07 13.68 -2.13
CA PRO A 374 -7.34 15.03 -2.64
C PRO A 374 -8.76 15.50 -2.31
N GLY A 375 -8.91 16.70 -1.75
CA GLY A 375 -10.22 17.28 -1.43
C GLY A 375 -10.95 16.62 -0.26
N VAL A 376 -10.28 15.80 0.55
CA VAL A 376 -10.83 15.23 1.78
C VAL A 376 -10.21 15.96 2.95
N THR A 377 -11.06 16.50 3.83
CA THR A 377 -10.63 17.20 5.04
C THR A 377 -11.24 16.56 6.28
N ASP A 378 -10.57 16.74 7.41
CA ASP A 378 -11.06 16.40 8.74
C ASP A 378 -10.62 17.52 9.68
N GLU A 379 -11.54 18.04 10.49
CA GLU A 379 -11.29 19.22 11.36
C GLU A 379 -10.77 20.45 10.56
N GLY A 380 -11.17 20.57 9.28
CA GLY A 380 -10.72 21.65 8.40
C GLY A 380 -9.32 21.45 7.80
N GLU A 381 -8.64 20.36 8.12
CA GLU A 381 -7.28 20.08 7.66
C GLU A 381 -7.26 18.98 6.59
N ASP A 382 -6.42 19.14 5.58
CA ASP A 382 -6.00 18.01 4.75
C ASP A 382 -5.03 17.08 5.50
N ALA A 383 -4.74 15.91 4.91
CA ALA A 383 -3.89 14.91 5.54
C ALA A 383 -2.44 15.39 5.79
N SER A 384 -1.89 16.28 4.96
CA SER A 384 -0.52 16.78 5.10
C SER A 384 -0.44 17.80 6.24
N THR A 385 -1.39 18.73 6.29
CA THR A 385 -1.54 19.74 7.34
C THR A 385 -1.70 19.07 8.71
N ALA A 386 -2.57 18.06 8.78
CA ALA A 386 -2.81 17.30 10.01
C ALA A 386 -1.56 16.53 10.49
N GLN A 387 -0.74 16.00 9.58
CA GLN A 387 0.52 15.33 9.92
C GLN A 387 1.55 16.32 10.51
N ILE A 388 1.70 17.49 9.90
CA ILE A 388 2.61 18.53 10.37
C ILE A 388 2.18 19.02 11.76
N ALA A 389 0.87 19.25 11.95
CA ALA A 389 0.30 19.64 13.24
C ALA A 389 0.56 18.58 14.32
N ALA A 390 0.38 17.30 13.99
CA ALA A 390 0.60 16.20 14.92
C ALA A 390 2.07 16.10 15.37
N VAL A 391 3.03 16.27 14.45
CA VAL A 391 4.45 16.28 14.80
C VAL A 391 4.82 17.47 15.68
N ALA A 392 4.25 18.65 15.41
CA ALA A 392 4.44 19.83 16.24
C ALA A 392 3.89 19.63 17.66
N ALA A 393 2.70 19.02 17.80
CA ALA A 393 2.09 18.74 19.09
C ALA A 393 2.91 17.74 19.93
N VAL A 394 3.41 16.66 19.32
CA VAL A 394 4.29 15.69 20.00
C VAL A 394 5.61 16.35 20.46
N ALA A 395 6.09 17.35 19.72
CA ALA A 395 7.30 18.08 20.09
C ALA A 395 7.10 19.08 21.24
N ALA A 396 5.86 19.57 21.45
CA ALA A 396 5.53 20.54 22.48
C ALA A 396 5.09 19.89 23.82
N GLY A 397 4.68 18.62 23.78
CA GLY A 397 4.18 17.87 24.94
C GLY A 397 5.18 16.86 25.53
N GLY A 398 6.42 16.82 25.03
CA GLY A 398 7.54 16.06 25.59
C GLY A 398 8.65 17.01 25.97
#